data_AF-A0A3D3X485-F1
#
_entry.id   AF-A0A3D3X485-F1
#
_cell.length_a   1.000
_cell.length_b   1.000
_cell.length_c   1.000
_cell.angle_alpha   90.00
_cell.angle_beta   90.00
_cell.angle_gamma   90.00
#
_symmetry.space_group_name_H-M   'P 1'
#
loop_
_entity.id
_entity.type
_entity.pdbx_description
1 polymer ?
#
loop_
_entity_poly.entity_id
_entity_poly.type
_entity_poly.pdbx_seq_one_letter_code
_entity_poly.pdbx_strand_id
1 'polypeptide(L)'
;MPVWIPITIAAAFFQNLRSALQKHLKGELSDVGATTTRFFYAWPLAILYLSGILSHSGESLPGLTPVFWVYLVLGSLTQILFTFLLIWLFSFRNFAVGNTFSKTETAQIALLGLVLLGDTLSMTAILAITFSVLGVLMLSAGKAGLSISNLVYSISEKSTLLGLASGFFLGASVVFFRGASLALEGGDS
;
A
#
# COMPACT_ATOMS: atom_id res chain seq x y z
N MET A 1 6.80 5.21 25.50
CA MET A 1 5.80 4.72 24.51
C MET A 1 6.56 4.03 23.40
N PRO A 2 6.12 2.88 22.88
CA PRO A 2 6.84 2.24 21.81
C PRO A 2 6.84 3.14 20.56
N VAL A 3 8.02 3.38 19.99
CA VAL A 3 8.29 4.41 18.97
C VAL A 3 7.46 4.19 17.69
N TRP A 4 7.02 2.96 17.43
CA TRP A 4 6.16 2.65 16.28
C TRP A 4 4.80 3.36 16.32
N ILE A 5 4.22 3.63 17.50
CA ILE A 5 2.88 4.27 17.61
C ILE A 5 2.86 5.67 16.97
N PRO A 6 3.71 6.63 17.40
CA PRO A 6 3.71 7.97 16.79
C PRO A 6 4.12 7.92 15.31
N ILE A 7 5.00 6.98 14.92
CA ILE A 7 5.37 6.79 13.50
C ILE A 7 4.16 6.35 12.67
N THR A 8 3.36 5.40 13.15
CA THR A 8 2.16 4.94 12.43
C THR A 8 1.11 6.05 12.32
N ILE A 9 0.92 6.87 13.35
CA ILE A 9 0.01 8.02 13.32
C ILE A 9 0.49 9.04 12.26
N ALA A 10 1.79 9.39 12.28
CA ALA A 10 2.37 10.28 11.29
C ALA A 10 2.23 9.71 9.87
N ALA A 11 2.51 8.42 9.68
CA ALA A 11 2.37 7.73 8.40
C ALA A 11 0.93 7.79 7.87
N ALA A 12 -0.07 7.56 8.73
CA ALA A 12 -1.48 7.68 8.36
C ALA A 12 -1.85 9.11 7.95
N PHE A 13 -1.36 10.12 8.67
CA PHE A 13 -1.55 11.52 8.32
C PHE A 13 -0.95 11.85 6.94
N PHE A 14 0.32 11.50 6.71
CA PHE A 14 0.98 11.73 5.42
C PHE A 14 0.33 10.94 4.27
N GLN A 15 -0.20 9.74 4.54
CA GLN A 15 -0.94 8.96 3.53
C GLN A 15 -2.23 9.68 3.09
N ASN A 16 -2.95 10.30 4.02
CA ASN A 16 -4.14 11.11 3.72
C ASN A 16 -3.78 12.40 2.99
N LEU A 17 -2.76 13.13 3.49
CA LEU A 17 -2.27 14.36 2.85
C LEU A 17 -1.84 14.10 1.41
N ARG A 18 -1.09 13.02 1.16
CA ARG A 18 -0.72 12.59 -0.19
C ARG A 18 -1.94 12.39 -1.07
N SER A 19 -2.95 11.66 -0.59
CA SER A 19 -4.13 11.34 -1.39
C SER A 19 -4.92 12.61 -1.76
N ALA A 20 -4.99 13.57 -0.83
CA ALA A 20 -5.59 14.89 -1.07
C ALA A 20 -4.80 15.72 -2.11
N LEU A 21 -3.46 15.78 -1.96
CA LEU A 21 -2.59 16.50 -2.89
C LEU A 21 -2.59 15.85 -4.29
N GLN A 22 -2.52 14.52 -4.39
CA GLN A 22 -2.60 13.79 -5.66
C GLN A 22 -3.92 14.08 -6.38
N LYS A 23 -5.03 14.16 -5.64
CA LYS A 23 -6.32 14.55 -6.22
C LYS A 23 -6.31 15.99 -6.73
N HIS A 24 -5.70 16.91 -6.01
CA HIS A 24 -5.60 18.32 -6.42
C HIS A 24 -4.70 18.51 -7.64
N LEU A 25 -3.55 17.83 -7.69
CA LEU A 25 -2.55 17.96 -8.76
C LEU A 25 -2.93 17.27 -10.08
N LYS A 26 -3.96 16.43 -10.09
CA LYS A 26 -4.42 15.72 -11.29
C LYS A 26 -4.88 16.67 -12.42
N GLY A 27 -5.22 17.92 -12.10
CA GLY A 27 -5.55 18.95 -13.09
C GLY A 27 -4.33 19.67 -13.69
N GLU A 28 -3.16 19.58 -13.06
CA GLU A 28 -1.99 20.43 -13.35
C GLU A 28 -0.78 19.63 -13.88
N LEU A 29 -0.74 18.31 -13.67
CA LEU A 29 0.37 17.43 -14.04
C LEU A 29 -0.13 16.19 -14.79
N SER A 30 0.67 15.69 -15.73
CA SER A 30 0.40 14.38 -16.34
C SER A 30 0.52 13.25 -15.30
N ASP A 31 -0.29 12.20 -15.45
CA ASP A 31 -0.31 11.06 -14.50
C ASP A 31 1.10 10.45 -14.31
N VAL A 32 1.90 10.42 -15.38
CA VAL A 32 3.30 9.95 -15.37
C VAL A 32 4.21 10.93 -14.64
N GLY A 33 4.10 12.23 -14.91
CA GLY A 33 4.90 13.26 -14.24
C GLY A 33 4.68 13.28 -12.73
N ALA A 34 3.44 13.19 -12.28
CA ALA A 34 3.09 13.13 -10.86
C ALA A 34 3.67 11.88 -10.16
N THR A 35 3.70 10.74 -10.85
CA THR A 35 4.20 9.47 -10.30
C THR A 35 5.73 9.47 -10.21
N THR A 36 6.41 9.92 -11.27
CA THR A 36 7.89 9.95 -11.36
C THR A 36 8.52 10.95 -10.41
N THR A 37 7.88 12.10 -10.21
CA THR A 37 8.37 13.18 -9.33
C THR A 37 8.61 12.69 -7.91
N ARG A 38 7.69 11.86 -7.37
CA ARG A 38 7.84 11.27 -6.03
C ARG A 38 9.13 10.46 -5.91
N PHE A 39 9.43 9.61 -6.89
CA PHE A 39 10.61 8.76 -6.84
C PHE A 39 11.90 9.57 -7.02
N PHE A 40 11.86 10.59 -7.89
CA PHE A 40 12.99 11.50 -8.11
C PHE A 40 13.37 12.30 -6.87
N TYR A 41 12.40 12.74 -6.07
CA TYR A 41 12.71 13.44 -4.81
C TYR A 41 12.97 12.50 -3.63
N ALA A 42 12.50 11.25 -3.69
CA ALA A 42 12.68 10.29 -2.60
C ALA A 42 14.08 9.66 -2.58
N TRP A 43 14.69 9.37 -3.74
CA TRP A 43 15.96 8.63 -3.79
C TRP A 43 17.14 9.37 -3.12
N PRO A 44 17.32 10.70 -3.21
CA PRO A 44 18.44 11.37 -2.53
C PRO A 44 18.28 11.32 -1.02
N LEU A 45 17.05 11.49 -0.52
CA LEU A 45 16.73 11.35 0.90
C LEU A 45 16.97 9.92 1.39
N ALA A 46 16.65 8.90 0.59
CA ALA A 46 16.91 7.51 0.94
C ALA A 46 18.41 7.21 1.05
N ILE A 47 19.23 7.73 0.12
CA ILE A 47 20.69 7.61 0.18
C ILE A 47 21.25 8.31 1.42
N LEU A 48 20.81 9.55 1.67
CA LEU A 48 21.23 10.30 2.86
C LEU A 48 20.88 9.55 4.14
N TYR A 49 19.67 9.02 4.25
CA TYR A 49 19.23 8.25 5.40
C TYR A 49 20.05 6.97 5.59
N LEU A 50 20.27 6.19 4.53
CA LEU A 50 21.10 4.98 4.58
C LEU A 50 22.55 5.31 4.97
N SER A 51 23.15 6.34 4.37
CA SER A 51 24.50 6.78 4.71
C SER A 51 24.61 7.23 6.17
N GLY A 52 23.58 7.92 6.69
CA GLY A 52 23.47 8.30 8.09
C GLY A 52 23.45 7.09 9.01
N ILE A 53 22.63 6.07 8.69
CA ILE A 53 22.58 4.82 9.46
C ILE A 53 23.93 4.11 9.46
N LEU A 54 24.53 3.88 8.29
CA LEU A 54 25.81 3.16 8.18
C LEU A 54 26.94 3.91 8.91
N SER A 55 26.97 5.24 8.80
CA SER A 55 27.97 6.06 9.51
C SER A 55 27.78 6.06 11.03
N HIS A 56 26.55 5.96 11.53
CA HIS A 56 26.26 5.99 12.97
C HIS A 56 26.36 4.60 13.62
N SER A 57 25.97 3.54 12.92
CA SER A 57 26.02 2.15 13.39
C SER A 57 27.41 1.53 13.23
N GLY A 58 28.20 1.98 12.26
CA GLY A 58 29.47 1.34 11.89
C GLY A 58 29.29 0.00 11.17
N GLU A 59 28.06 -0.36 10.82
CA GLU A 59 27.75 -1.59 10.10
C GLU A 59 28.05 -1.45 8.60
N SER A 60 28.42 -2.56 7.96
CA SER A 60 28.52 -2.65 6.50
C SER A 60 27.15 -2.89 5.86
N LEU A 61 27.05 -2.66 4.55
CA LEU A 61 25.86 -3.03 3.80
C LEU A 61 25.56 -4.54 3.99
N PRO A 62 24.30 -4.92 4.25
CA PRO A 62 23.92 -6.32 4.37
C PRO A 62 24.14 -7.05 3.03
N GLY A 63 24.37 -8.37 3.10
CA GLY A 63 24.53 -9.20 1.92
C GLY A 63 23.31 -9.15 1.01
N LEU A 64 23.44 -8.50 -0.15
CA LEU A 64 22.33 -8.39 -1.11
C LEU A 64 22.16 -9.71 -1.86
N THR A 65 21.23 -10.55 -1.38
CA THR A 65 20.95 -11.86 -1.98
C THR A 65 20.13 -11.75 -3.27
N PRO A 66 20.15 -12.75 -4.17
CA PRO A 66 19.26 -12.78 -5.34
C PRO A 66 17.77 -12.73 -4.94
N VAL A 67 17.41 -13.35 -3.82
CA VAL A 67 16.05 -13.36 -3.27
C VAL A 67 15.61 -11.95 -2.88
N PHE A 68 16.49 -11.18 -2.24
CA PHE A 68 16.26 -9.76 -1.96
C PHE A 68 15.90 -8.98 -3.23
N TRP A 69 16.67 -9.16 -4.32
CA TRP A 69 16.42 -8.45 -5.57
C TRP A 69 15.09 -8.82 -6.23
N VAL A 70 14.72 -10.11 -6.22
CA VAL A 70 13.42 -10.57 -6.74
C VAL A 70 12.28 -9.88 -5.99
N TYR A 71 12.31 -9.92 -4.66
CA TYR A 71 11.31 -9.26 -3.83
C TYR A 71 11.29 -7.74 -4.03
N LEU A 72 12.46 -7.09 -4.12
CA LEU A 72 12.57 -5.65 -4.34
C LEU A 72 11.94 -5.23 -5.67
N VAL A 73 12.23 -5.95 -6.75
CA VAL A 73 11.70 -5.65 -8.09
C VAL A 73 10.20 -5.87 -8.14
N LEU A 74 9.70 -7.00 -7.60
CA LEU A 74 8.26 -7.27 -7.53
C LEU A 74 7.51 -6.24 -6.68
N GLY A 75 8.08 -5.88 -5.53
CA GLY A 75 7.54 -4.83 -4.66
C GLY A 75 7.49 -3.47 -5.37
N SER A 76 8.53 -3.11 -6.11
CA SER A 76 8.59 -1.86 -6.87
C SER A 76 7.58 -1.83 -8.02
N LEU A 77 7.47 -2.91 -8.79
CA LEU A 77 6.50 -3.02 -9.90
C LEU A 77 5.06 -2.91 -9.39
N THR A 78 4.71 -3.68 -8.36
CA THR A 78 3.37 -3.65 -7.76
C THR A 78 3.05 -2.29 -7.14
N GLN A 79 4.03 -1.61 -6.52
CA GLN A 79 3.86 -0.25 -6.01
C GLN A 79 3.55 0.77 -7.11
N ILE A 80 4.21 0.67 -8.26
CA ILE A 80 3.95 1.53 -9.42
C ILE A 80 2.54 1.26 -9.96
N LEU A 81 2.16 -0.01 -10.13
CA LEU A 81 0.82 -0.40 -10.58
C LEU A 81 -0.28 0.09 -9.63
N PHE A 82 -0.08 -0.05 -8.32
CA PHE A 82 -0.96 0.51 -7.31
C PHE A 82 -1.18 2.01 -7.53
N THR A 83 -0.09 2.76 -7.65
CA THR A 83 -0.16 4.22 -7.75
C THR A 83 -0.88 4.65 -9.02
N PHE A 84 -0.58 4.01 -10.15
CA PHE A 84 -1.24 4.24 -11.42
C PHE A 84 -2.76 3.97 -11.33
N LEU A 85 -3.15 2.80 -10.80
CA LEU A 85 -4.56 2.43 -10.68
C LEU A 85 -5.33 3.36 -9.73
N LEU A 86 -4.70 3.79 -8.63
CA LEU A 86 -5.30 4.73 -7.68
C LEU A 86 -5.53 6.11 -8.32
N ILE A 87 -4.55 6.62 -9.07
CA ILE A 87 -4.70 7.89 -9.79
C ILE A 87 -5.78 7.75 -10.87
N TRP A 88 -5.76 6.66 -11.64
CA TRP A 88 -6.76 6.41 -12.68
C TRP A 88 -8.17 6.28 -12.11
N LEU A 89 -8.33 5.64 -10.95
CA LEU A 89 -9.59 5.56 -10.21
C LEU A 89 -10.21 6.93 -9.96
N PHE A 90 -9.42 7.96 -9.68
CA PHE A 90 -9.93 9.33 -9.48
C PHE A 90 -10.53 9.95 -10.76
N SER A 91 -10.39 9.33 -11.93
CA SER A 91 -11.04 9.80 -13.18
C SER A 91 -12.51 9.43 -13.25
N PHE A 92 -13.00 8.56 -12.37
CA PHE A 92 -14.36 8.03 -12.45
C PHE A 92 -15.30 8.79 -11.52
N ARG A 93 -16.57 8.96 -11.94
CA ARG A 93 -17.60 9.66 -11.15
C ARG A 93 -17.81 9.06 -9.75
N ASN A 94 -17.76 7.73 -9.65
CA ASN A 94 -17.97 6.98 -8.40
C ASN A 94 -16.64 6.59 -7.70
N PHE A 95 -15.55 7.34 -7.92
CA PHE A 95 -14.23 7.03 -7.34
C PHE A 95 -14.23 6.89 -5.81
N ALA A 96 -15.14 7.58 -5.11
CA ALA A 96 -15.20 7.57 -3.65
C ALA A 96 -15.51 6.17 -3.08
N VAL A 97 -16.32 5.38 -3.80
CA VAL A 97 -16.66 3.99 -3.48
C VAL A 97 -15.45 3.09 -3.75
N GLY A 98 -14.85 3.19 -4.94
CA GLY A 98 -13.63 2.44 -5.26
C GLY A 98 -12.47 2.72 -4.31
N ASN A 99 -12.30 3.97 -3.87
CA ASN A 99 -11.25 4.35 -2.92
C ASN A 99 -11.51 3.83 -1.51
N THR A 100 -12.78 3.52 -1.17
CA THR A 100 -13.08 2.77 0.05
C THR A 100 -12.68 1.30 -0.14
N PHE A 101 -13.03 0.69 -1.28
CA PHE A 101 -12.70 -0.72 -1.55
C PHE A 101 -11.20 -1.01 -1.64
N SER A 102 -10.37 -0.04 -2.02
CA SER A 102 -8.90 -0.21 -1.95
C SER A 102 -8.42 -0.47 -0.52
N LYS A 103 -9.15 -0.02 0.51
CA LYS A 103 -8.83 -0.28 1.94
C LYS A 103 -9.07 -1.70 2.40
N THR A 104 -9.55 -2.57 1.51
CA THR A 104 -9.47 -4.02 1.72
C THR A 104 -8.04 -4.56 1.60
N GLU A 105 -7.06 -3.71 1.29
CA GLU A 105 -5.61 -3.99 1.30
C GLU A 105 -5.17 -4.79 2.54
N THR A 106 -5.71 -4.49 3.73
CA THR A 106 -5.38 -5.21 4.98
C THR A 106 -5.65 -6.70 4.89
N ALA A 107 -6.79 -7.10 4.32
CA ALA A 107 -7.14 -8.51 4.17
C ALA A 107 -6.25 -9.20 3.11
N GLN A 108 -5.93 -8.48 2.04
CA GLN A 108 -5.07 -8.99 0.97
C GLN A 108 -3.62 -9.15 1.46
N ILE A 109 -3.10 -8.22 2.27
CA ILE A 109 -1.78 -8.33 2.91
C ILE A 109 -1.71 -9.58 3.77
N ALA A 110 -2.72 -9.83 4.60
CA ALA A 110 -2.78 -11.01 5.45
C ALA A 110 -2.77 -12.32 4.66
N LEU A 111 -3.56 -12.39 3.58
CA LEU A 111 -3.63 -13.57 2.72
C LEU A 111 -2.32 -13.77 1.95
N LEU A 112 -1.76 -12.70 1.38
CA LEU A 112 -0.49 -12.75 0.64
C LEU A 112 0.68 -13.08 1.57
N GLY A 113 0.72 -12.55 2.79
CA GLY A 113 1.74 -12.88 3.80
C GLY A 113 1.68 -14.36 4.20
N LEU A 114 0.47 -14.90 4.41
CA LEU A 114 0.29 -16.33 4.69
C LEU A 114 0.79 -17.20 3.52
N VAL A 115 0.41 -16.86 2.28
CA VAL A 115 0.72 -17.69 1.10
C VAL A 115 2.18 -17.56 0.67
N LEU A 116 2.75 -16.35 0.68
CA LEU A 116 4.07 -16.06 0.12
C LEU A 116 5.19 -16.13 1.15
N LEU A 117 4.92 -15.72 2.40
CA LEU A 117 5.91 -15.66 3.48
C LEU A 117 5.70 -16.76 4.54
N GLY A 118 4.60 -17.51 4.46
CA GLY A 118 4.27 -18.56 5.42
C GLY A 118 3.80 -18.02 6.78
N ASP A 119 3.31 -16.77 6.84
CA ASP A 119 2.85 -16.17 8.09
C ASP A 119 1.66 -16.94 8.69
N THR A 120 1.66 -17.12 10.01
CA THR A 120 0.53 -17.68 10.73
C THR A 120 -0.46 -16.59 11.14
N LEU A 121 -1.75 -16.77 10.81
CA LEU A 121 -2.81 -15.89 11.25
C LEU A 121 -3.36 -16.33 12.62
N SER A 122 -3.18 -15.48 13.63
CA SER A 122 -3.82 -15.68 14.93
C SER A 122 -5.32 -15.39 14.85
N MET A 123 -6.10 -15.98 15.77
CA MET A 123 -7.55 -15.71 15.86
C MET A 123 -7.83 -14.21 16.05
N THR A 124 -7.01 -13.52 16.84
CA THR A 124 -7.11 -12.08 17.05
C THR A 124 -6.88 -11.29 15.75
N ALA A 125 -5.91 -11.71 14.92
CA ALA A 125 -5.67 -11.08 13.63
C ALA A 125 -6.86 -11.28 12.67
N ILE A 126 -7.44 -12.49 12.63
CA ILE A 126 -8.61 -12.80 11.81
C ILE A 126 -9.80 -11.92 12.20
N LEU A 127 -10.06 -11.77 13.50
CA LEU A 127 -11.13 -10.89 13.98
C LEU A 127 -10.88 -9.43 13.61
N ALA A 128 -9.65 -8.93 13.81
CA ALA A 128 -9.29 -7.56 13.44
C ALA A 128 -9.45 -7.28 11.94
N ILE A 129 -9.03 -8.21 11.08
CA ILE A 129 -9.22 -8.12 9.63
C ILE A 129 -10.71 -8.13 9.29
N THR A 130 -11.50 -9.00 9.93
CA THR A 130 -12.95 -9.07 9.71
C THR A 130 -13.62 -7.75 10.07
N PHE A 131 -13.31 -7.17 11.22
CA PHE A 131 -13.81 -5.85 11.62
C PHE A 131 -13.39 -4.74 10.64
N SER A 132 -12.14 -4.79 10.16
CA SER A 132 -11.64 -3.84 9.16
C SER A 132 -12.44 -3.93 7.86
N VAL A 133 -12.66 -5.14 7.33
CA VAL A 133 -13.44 -5.37 6.11
C VAL A 133 -14.90 -4.93 6.29
N LEU A 134 -15.52 -5.24 7.44
CA LEU A 134 -16.89 -4.78 7.74
C LEU A 134 -16.97 -3.25 7.77
N GLY A 135 -16.01 -2.57 8.40
CA GLY A 135 -15.95 -1.11 8.40
C GLY A 135 -15.84 -0.52 7.00
N VAL A 136 -15.03 -1.13 6.13
CA VAL A 136 -14.91 -0.76 4.71
C VAL A 136 -16.25 -0.92 3.98
N LEU A 137 -16.96 -2.03 4.19
CA LEU A 137 -18.29 -2.25 3.59
C LEU A 137 -19.31 -1.23 4.07
N MET A 138 -19.32 -0.89 5.36
CA MET A 138 -20.22 0.14 5.92
C MET A 138 -19.94 1.53 5.34
N LEU A 139 -18.65 1.91 5.23
CA LEU A 139 -18.24 3.17 4.61
C LEU A 139 -18.60 3.22 3.11
N SER A 140 -18.53 2.09 2.42
CA SER A 140 -18.92 1.98 1.02
C SER A 140 -20.43 2.16 0.84
N ALA A 141 -21.24 1.50 1.67
CA ALA A 141 -22.70 1.62 1.66
C ALA A 141 -23.17 3.07 1.90
N GLY A 142 -22.53 3.79 2.84
CA GLY A 142 -22.82 5.20 3.07
C GLY A 142 -22.51 6.11 1.87
N LYS A 143 -21.52 5.75 1.05
CA LYS A 143 -21.11 6.51 -0.14
C LYS A 143 -21.90 6.16 -1.41
N ALA A 144 -22.43 4.95 -1.52
CA ALA A 144 -23.22 4.47 -2.66
C ALA A 144 -24.74 4.81 -2.57
N GLY A 145 -25.16 5.42 -1.46
CA GLY A 145 -26.56 5.55 -1.07
C GLY A 145 -27.06 4.29 -0.36
N LEU A 146 -27.91 4.47 0.66
CA LEU A 146 -28.37 3.42 1.59
C LEU A 146 -29.31 2.37 0.94
N SER A 147 -28.84 1.65 -0.08
CA SER A 147 -29.54 0.55 -0.72
C SER A 147 -28.57 -0.58 -1.05
N ILE A 148 -28.87 -1.79 -0.57
CA ILE A 148 -28.10 -3.01 -0.83
C ILE A 148 -28.05 -3.31 -2.35
N SER A 149 -29.11 -2.97 -3.09
CA SER A 149 -29.15 -3.09 -4.55
C SER A 149 -28.12 -2.17 -5.24
N ASN A 150 -27.92 -0.96 -4.72
CA ASN A 150 -26.91 -0.04 -5.23
C ASN A 150 -25.49 -0.51 -4.88
N LEU A 151 -25.31 -1.17 -3.73
CA LEU A 151 -24.01 -1.75 -3.34
C LEU A 151 -23.62 -2.91 -4.26
N VAL A 152 -24.54 -3.83 -4.57
CA VAL A 152 -24.30 -4.94 -5.51
C VAL A 152 -24.00 -4.42 -6.92
N TYR A 153 -24.76 -3.42 -7.39
CA TYR A 153 -24.50 -2.78 -8.67
C TYR A 153 -23.13 -2.05 -8.68
N SER A 154 -22.78 -1.39 -7.58
CA SER A 154 -21.49 -0.70 -7.43
C SER A 154 -20.30 -1.65 -7.43
N ILE A 155 -20.44 -2.90 -6.95
CA ILE A 155 -19.37 -3.90 -7.03
C ILE A 155 -19.01 -4.24 -8.48
N SER A 156 -19.99 -4.20 -9.39
CA SER A 156 -19.78 -4.43 -10.83
C SER A 156 -19.29 -3.20 -11.57
N GLU A 157 -19.24 -2.03 -10.93
CA GLU A 157 -18.69 -0.85 -11.57
C GLU A 157 -17.17 -0.94 -11.71
N LYS A 158 -16.68 -0.40 -12.84
CA LYS A 158 -15.24 -0.26 -13.12
C LYS A 158 -14.49 0.42 -11.98
N SER A 159 -15.10 1.40 -11.32
CA SER A 159 -14.52 2.12 -10.17
C SER A 159 -14.21 1.19 -9.00
N THR A 160 -15.09 0.24 -8.67
CA THR A 160 -14.88 -0.72 -7.58
C THR A 160 -13.83 -1.76 -7.93
N LEU A 161 -13.85 -2.28 -9.16
CA LEU A 161 -12.82 -3.21 -9.64
C LEU A 161 -11.42 -2.57 -9.61
N LEU A 162 -11.30 -1.31 -10.02
CA LEU A 162 -10.05 -0.55 -9.90
C LEU A 162 -9.66 -0.30 -8.44
N GLY A 163 -10.64 -0.04 -7.57
CA GLY A 163 -10.43 0.03 -6.13
C GLY A 163 -9.80 -1.25 -5.58
N LEU A 164 -10.43 -2.40 -5.84
CA LEU A 164 -9.94 -3.71 -5.39
C LEU A 164 -8.57 -4.05 -5.98
N ALA A 165 -8.36 -3.80 -7.29
CA ALA A 165 -7.09 -4.04 -7.95
C ALA A 165 -5.97 -3.17 -7.37
N SER A 166 -6.23 -1.87 -7.16
CA SER A 166 -5.26 -0.97 -6.53
C SER A 166 -4.93 -1.40 -5.10
N GLY A 167 -5.93 -1.76 -4.29
CA GLY A 167 -5.72 -2.34 -2.96
C GLY A 167 -4.85 -3.59 -3.01
N PHE A 168 -5.08 -4.47 -3.98
CA PHE A 168 -4.31 -5.71 -4.14
C PHE A 168 -2.84 -5.43 -4.45
N PHE A 169 -2.57 -4.53 -5.41
CA PHE A 169 -1.21 -4.16 -5.75
C PHE A 169 -0.48 -3.44 -4.62
N LEU A 170 -1.20 -2.65 -3.80
CA LEU A 170 -0.63 -2.08 -2.58
C LEU A 170 -0.32 -3.16 -1.54
N GLY A 171 -1.22 -4.12 -1.35
CA GLY A 171 -0.99 -5.22 -0.43
C GLY A 171 0.18 -6.09 -0.85
N ALA A 172 0.28 -6.40 -2.14
CA ALA A 172 1.40 -7.13 -2.71
C ALA A 172 2.72 -6.39 -2.54
N SER A 173 2.76 -5.06 -2.76
CA SER A 173 4.00 -4.30 -2.59
C SER A 173 4.50 -4.34 -1.15
N VAL A 174 3.60 -4.21 -0.18
CA VAL A 174 3.93 -4.33 1.25
C VAL A 174 4.51 -5.69 1.59
N VAL A 175 3.88 -6.78 1.11
CA VAL A 175 4.36 -8.15 1.37
C VAL A 175 5.70 -8.41 0.70
N PHE A 176 5.91 -7.95 -0.54
CA PHE A 176 7.18 -8.10 -1.22
C PHE A 176 8.30 -7.28 -0.59
N PHE A 177 8.06 -6.04 -0.16
CA PHE A 177 9.07 -5.27 0.57
C PHE A 177 9.42 -5.92 1.92
N ARG A 178 8.44 -6.50 2.61
CA ARG A 178 8.71 -7.29 3.81
C ARG A 178 9.54 -8.55 3.49
N GLY A 179 9.23 -9.24 2.41
CA GLY A 179 10.04 -10.38 1.93
C GLY A 179 11.48 -9.99 1.60
N ALA A 180 11.69 -8.81 1.02
CA ALA A 180 13.03 -8.28 0.79
C ALA A 180 13.77 -8.04 2.12
N SER A 181 13.13 -7.43 3.12
CA SER A 181 13.74 -7.23 4.44
C SER A 181 14.11 -8.56 5.11
N LEU A 182 13.22 -9.56 5.09
CA LEU A 182 13.50 -10.89 5.65
C LEU A 182 14.64 -11.61 4.91
N ALA A 183 14.79 -11.38 3.61
CA ALA A 183 15.87 -11.95 2.80
C ALA A 183 17.25 -11.34 3.11
N LEU A 184 17.30 -10.18 3.77
CA LEU A 184 18.54 -9.59 4.29
C LEU A 184 18.89 -10.17 5.66
N GLU A 185 17.90 -10.40 6.53
CA GLU A 185 18.11 -11.03 7.85
C GLU A 185 18.58 -12.50 7.74
N GLY A 186 18.11 -13.22 6.71
CA GLY A 186 18.50 -14.61 6.47
C GLY A 186 19.86 -14.80 5.77
N GLY A 187 20.57 -13.72 5.43
CA GLY A 187 21.86 -13.77 4.72
C GLY A 187 23.09 -14.01 5.61
N ASP A 188 22.91 -14.02 6.94
CA ASP A 188 23.97 -14.19 7.95
C ASP A 188 24.17 -15.67 8.36
N SER A 189 24.10 -16.61 7.40
CA SER A 189 24.36 -18.05 7.62
C SER A 189 25.66 -18.52 7.00
#